data_AF-A0A1C0Y565-F1
#
_entry.id   AF-A0A1C0Y565-F1
#
_cell.length_a   1.000
_cell.length_b   1.000
_cell.length_c   1.000
_cell.angle_alpha   90.00
_cell.angle_beta   90.00
_cell.angle_gamma   90.00
#
_symmetry.space_group_name_H-M   'P 1'
#
loop_
_entity.id
_entity.type
_entity.pdbx_description
1 polymer ?
#
loop_
_entity_poly.entity_id
_entity_poly.type
_entity_poly.pdbx_seq_one_letter_code
_entity_poly.pdbx_strand_id
1 'polypeptide(L)'
;MSELTLANCLSLFKLDMGITHNLRDTLFINLIEASFKELEKMGIDFTNETAEDVQLIVDYSAWSYRKRQEDVGLPRNLQFKIHNRVIQKVGASDA
;
A
#
# COMPACT_ATOMS: atom_id res chain seq x y z
N MET A 1 4.38 2.25 -10.33
CA MET A 1 3.99 3.44 -9.55
C MET A 1 4.47 4.69 -10.26
N SER A 2 3.56 5.57 -10.67
CA SER A 2 3.87 6.90 -11.19
C SER A 2 4.29 7.88 -10.09
N GLU A 3 4.97 8.96 -10.47
CA GLU A 3 5.41 10.01 -9.54
C GLU A 3 4.24 10.68 -8.82
N LEU A 4 3.13 10.91 -9.52
CA LEU A 4 1.90 11.47 -8.94
C LEU A 4 1.31 10.54 -7.87
N THR A 5 1.24 9.25 -8.18
CA THR A 5 0.73 8.23 -7.25
C THR A 5 1.61 8.13 -6.01
N LEU A 6 2.93 8.17 -6.17
CA LEU A 6 3.87 8.16 -5.05
C LEU A 6 3.68 9.39 -4.15
N ALA A 7 3.55 10.59 -4.73
CA ALA A 7 3.31 11.82 -3.98
C ALA A 7 1.98 11.77 -3.20
N ASN A 8 0.91 11.23 -3.81
CA ASN A 8 -0.37 11.03 -3.16
C ASN A 8 -0.27 10.04 -1.99
N CYS A 9 0.41 8.89 -2.20
CA CYS A 9 0.64 7.90 -1.16
C CYS A 9 1.42 8.51 0.03
N LEU A 10 2.47 9.28 -0.26
CA LEU A 10 3.28 9.93 0.78
C LEU A 10 2.45 10.94 1.61
N SER A 11 1.64 11.75 0.94
CA SER A 11 0.76 12.73 1.60
C SER A 11 -0.24 12.03 2.54
N LEU A 12 -0.94 11.01 2.04
CA LEU A 12 -1.92 10.24 2.81
C LEU A 12 -1.27 9.46 3.95
N PHE A 13 -0.11 8.84 3.72
CA PHE A 13 0.64 8.13 4.75
C PHE A 13 1.06 9.05 5.89
N LYS A 14 1.56 10.25 5.57
CA LYS A 14 1.90 11.27 6.57
C LYS A 14 0.70 11.70 7.38
N LEU A 15 -0.45 11.91 6.73
CA LEU A 15 -1.71 12.23 7.40
C LEU A 15 -2.14 11.12 8.35
N ASP A 16 -2.07 9.84 7.95
CA ASP A 16 -2.41 8.70 8.82
C ASP A 16 -1.46 8.57 10.03
N MET A 17 -0.18 8.92 9.86
CA MET A 17 0.80 8.92 10.95
C MET A 17 0.76 10.21 11.81
N GLY A 18 -0.02 11.22 11.43
CA GLY A 18 -0.02 12.53 12.09
C GLY A 18 1.30 13.30 11.95
N ILE A 19 2.07 13.05 10.89
CA ILE A 19 3.39 13.64 10.65
C ILE A 19 3.27 14.82 9.70
N THR A 20 3.74 15.98 10.12
CA THR A 20 3.68 17.23 9.34
C THR A 20 5.03 17.69 8.80
N HIS A 21 6.13 17.08 9.23
CA HIS A 21 7.49 17.46 8.84
C HIS A 21 8.08 16.49 7.81
N ASN A 22 9.08 16.96 7.05
CA ASN A 22 9.62 16.22 5.90
C ASN A 22 10.94 15.47 6.18
N LEU A 23 11.42 15.45 7.43
CA LEU A 23 12.71 14.85 7.81
C LEU A 23 12.80 13.35 7.52
N ARG A 24 11.65 12.65 7.44
CA ARG A 24 11.57 11.19 7.23
C ARG A 24 11.04 10.81 5.86
N ASP A 25 10.93 11.76 4.92
CA ASP A 25 10.32 11.51 3.61
C ASP A 25 11.06 10.44 2.84
N THR A 26 12.40 10.48 2.84
CA THR A 26 13.22 9.45 2.21
C THR A 26 12.95 8.06 2.77
N LEU A 27 12.69 7.94 4.08
CA LEU A 27 12.34 6.66 4.70
C LEU A 27 10.95 6.20 4.26
N PHE A 28 9.97 7.10 4.27
CA PHE A 28 8.59 6.76 3.92
C PHE A 28 8.41 6.45 2.44
N ILE A 29 9.11 7.16 1.56
CA ILE A 29 9.15 6.86 0.12
C ILE A 29 9.66 5.43 -0.09
N ASN A 30 10.82 5.09 0.49
CA ASN A 30 11.36 3.73 0.39
C ASN A 30 10.40 2.67 0.94
N LEU A 31 9.70 2.96 2.04
CA LEU A 31 8.72 2.04 2.62
C LEU A 31 7.49 1.84 1.71
N ILE A 32 6.98 2.92 1.13
CA ILE A 32 5.83 2.89 0.20
C ILE A 32 6.21 2.11 -1.06
N GLU A 33 7.40 2.34 -1.61
CA GLU A 33 7.90 1.59 -2.77
C GLU A 33 8.11 0.10 -2.46
N ALA A 34 8.64 -0.23 -1.29
CA ALA A 34 8.76 -1.60 -0.84
C ALA A 34 7.39 -2.28 -0.69
N SER A 35 6.43 -1.58 -0.10
CA SER A 35 5.05 -2.03 0.07
C SER A 35 4.35 -2.28 -1.25
N PHE A 36 4.51 -1.36 -2.22
CA PHE A 36 4.01 -1.53 -3.58
C PHE A 36 4.56 -2.80 -4.24
N LYS A 37 5.89 -2.99 -4.19
CA LYS A 37 6.54 -4.18 -4.76
C LYS A 37 6.12 -5.48 -4.07
N GLU A 38 5.88 -5.46 -2.76
CA GLU A 38 5.35 -6.62 -2.05
C GLU A 38 3.94 -6.97 -2.49
N LEU A 39 3.05 -5.97 -2.61
CA LEU A 39 1.68 -6.17 -3.09
C LEU A 39 1.65 -6.68 -4.55
N GLU A 40 2.54 -6.18 -5.42
CA GLU A 40 2.72 -6.72 -6.78
C GLU A 40 3.12 -8.19 -6.76
N LYS A 41 4.07 -8.58 -5.89
CA LYS A 41 4.49 -9.98 -5.73
C LYS A 41 3.38 -10.88 -5.20
N MET A 42 2.44 -10.33 -4.42
CA MET A 42 1.24 -11.06 -3.99
C MET A 42 0.22 -11.26 -5.11
N GLY A 43 0.44 -10.66 -6.29
CA GLY A 43 -0.38 -10.84 -7.49
C GLY A 43 -1.35 -9.70 -7.77
N ILE A 44 -1.31 -8.60 -6.99
CA ILE A 44 -2.12 -7.42 -7.25
C ILE A 44 -1.58 -6.70 -8.48
N ASP A 45 -2.48 -6.32 -9.38
CA ASP A 45 -2.17 -5.52 -10.56
C ASP A 45 -2.49 -4.04 -10.29
N PHE A 46 -1.50 -3.19 -10.49
CA PHE A 46 -1.59 -1.75 -10.30
C PHE A 46 -1.58 -0.97 -11.62
N THR A 47 -1.85 -1.61 -12.76
CA THR A 47 -1.80 -0.98 -14.10
C THR A 47 -2.59 0.33 -14.19
N ASN A 48 -3.73 0.44 -13.51
CA ASN A 48 -4.60 1.62 -13.56
C ASN A 48 -4.36 2.63 -12.42
N GLU A 49 -3.53 2.30 -11.42
CA GLU A 49 -3.23 3.14 -10.25
C GLU A 49 -4.46 3.85 -9.65
N THR A 50 -5.52 3.08 -9.39
CA THR A 50 -6.81 3.63 -8.96
C THR A 50 -6.74 4.20 -7.53
N ALA A 51 -7.75 4.98 -7.12
CA ALA A 51 -7.84 5.48 -5.75
C ALA A 51 -7.85 4.33 -4.70
N GLU A 52 -8.43 3.18 -5.04
CA GLU A 52 -8.40 1.99 -4.19
C GLU A 52 -6.98 1.43 -4.03
N ASP A 53 -6.19 1.48 -5.09
CA ASP A 53 -4.79 1.05 -5.08
C ASP A 53 -3.94 1.94 -4.18
N VAL A 54 -4.09 3.26 -4.33
CA VAL A 54 -3.44 4.25 -3.47
C VAL A 54 -3.76 3.96 -2.00
N GLN A 55 -5.04 3.75 -1.67
CA GLN A 55 -5.44 3.46 -0.30
C GLN A 55 -4.87 2.14 0.20
N LEU A 56 -4.86 1.09 -0.63
CA LEU A 56 -4.31 -0.21 -0.26
C LEU A 56 -2.81 -0.15 0.03
N ILE A 57 -2.06 0.58 -0.79
CA ILE A 57 -0.63 0.80 -0.62
C ILE A 57 -0.36 1.57 0.67
N VAL A 58 -1.14 2.62 0.95
CA VAL A 58 -1.02 3.43 2.18
C VAL A 58 -1.35 2.58 3.41
N ASP A 59 -2.46 1.85 3.40
CA ASP A 59 -2.87 0.98 4.52
C ASP A 59 -1.80 -0.09 4.81
N TYR A 60 -1.27 -0.73 3.76
CA TYR A 60 -0.21 -1.73 3.92
C TYR A 60 1.10 -1.13 4.40
N SER A 61 1.47 0.05 3.90
CA SER A 61 2.67 0.78 4.35
C SER A 61 2.55 1.17 5.82
N ALA A 62 1.38 1.65 6.26
CA ALA A 62 1.11 2.02 7.64
C ALA A 62 1.20 0.80 8.57
N TRP A 63 0.61 -0.33 8.18
CA TRP A 63 0.79 -1.58 8.90
C TRP A 63 2.26 -2.01 8.94
N SER A 64 2.97 -1.96 7.81
CA SER A 64 4.38 -2.37 7.72
C SER A 64 5.30 -1.51 8.60
N TYR A 65 4.97 -0.22 8.78
CA TYR A 65 5.67 0.65 9.70
C TYR A 65 5.38 0.29 11.17
N ARG A 66 4.11 0.06 11.52
CA ARG A 66 3.67 -0.25 12.89
C ARG A 66 4.10 -1.65 13.36
N LYS A 67 4.04 -2.66 12.49
CA LYS A 67 4.47 -4.05 12.80
C LYS A 67 5.95 -4.16 13.19
N ARG A 68 6.77 -3.15 12.86
CA ARG A 68 8.17 -3.13 13.32
C ARG A 68 8.26 -2.94 14.84
N GLN A 69 7.28 -2.26 15.43
CA GLN A 69 7.21 -1.99 16.86
C GLN A 69 6.42 -3.08 17.61
N GLU A 70 5.44 -3.69 16.96
CA GLU A 70 4.53 -4.66 17.55
C GLU A 70 4.55 -5.96 16.73
N ASP A 71 4.66 -7.12 17.37
CA ASP A 71 4.64 -8.44 16.71
C ASP A 71 3.20 -8.82 16.28
N VAL A 72 2.61 -7.98 15.43
CA VAL A 72 1.21 -8.04 15.02
C VAL A 72 1.13 -8.50 13.59
N GLY A 73 0.47 -9.64 13.39
CA GLY A 73 0.17 -10.19 12.08
C GLY A 73 -0.65 -9.24 11.20
N LEU A 74 -0.75 -9.57 9.92
CA LEU A 74 -1.52 -8.76 8.96
C LEU A 74 -3.00 -8.68 9.39
N PRO A 75 -3.59 -7.49 9.53
CA PRO A 75 -4.99 -7.33 9.91
C PRO A 75 -5.94 -8.04 8.94
N ARG A 76 -6.99 -8.65 9.48
CA ARG A 76 -7.95 -9.47 8.70
C ARG A 76 -8.66 -8.67 7.60
N ASN A 77 -8.97 -7.40 7.85
CA ASN A 77 -9.52 -6.49 6.84
C ASN A 77 -8.55 -6.28 5.67
N LEU A 78 -7.25 -6.11 5.95
CA LEU A 78 -6.23 -5.92 4.93
C LEU A 78 -5.98 -7.21 4.13
N GLN A 79 -6.00 -8.36 4.80
CA GLN A 79 -5.99 -9.67 4.14
C GLN A 79 -7.14 -9.81 3.13
N PHE A 80 -8.37 -9.46 3.53
CA PHE A 80 -9.53 -9.54 2.62
C PHE A 80 -9.43 -8.57 1.45
N LYS A 81 -8.96 -7.34 1.66
CA LYS A 81 -8.73 -6.38 0.57
C LYS A 81 -7.75 -6.95 -0.47
N ILE A 82 -6.62 -7.49 -0.02
CA ILE A 82 -5.61 -8.10 -0.90
C ILE A 82 -6.22 -9.28 -1.66
N HIS A 83 -6.90 -10.18 -0.95
CA HIS A 83 -7.51 -11.37 -1.55
C HIS A 83 -8.56 -11.02 -2.62
N ASN A 84 -9.43 -10.05 -2.34
CA ASN A 84 -10.45 -9.59 -3.28
C ASN A 84 -9.84 -9.04 -4.57
N ARG A 85 -8.74 -8.25 -4.46
CA ARG A 85 -8.04 -7.71 -5.63
C ARG A 85 -7.39 -8.81 -6.47
N VAL A 86 -6.80 -9.82 -5.82
CA VAL A 86 -6.22 -10.98 -6.52
C VAL A 86 -7.31 -11.78 -7.25
N ILE A 87 -8.46 -12.03 -6.63
CA ILE A 87 -9.57 -12.77 -7.26
C ILE A 87 -10.18 -12.01 -8.43
N GLN A 88 -10.43 -10.70 -8.29
CA GLN A 88 -11.00 -9.88 -9.36
C GLN A 88 -10.17 -9.96 -10.65
N LYS A 89 -8.84 -10.02 -10.53
CA LYS A 89 -7.95 -10.22 -11.66
C LYS A 89 -8.18 -11.56 -12.37
N VAL A 90 -8.26 -12.65 -11.61
CA VAL A 90 -8.48 -14.00 -12.16
C VAL A 90 -9.86 -14.10 -12.83
N GLY A 91 -10.90 -13.55 -12.19
CA GLY A 91 -12.25 -13.53 -12.76
C GLY A 91 -12.38 -12.71 -14.05
N ALA A 92 -11.50 -11.72 -14.27
CA ALA A 92 -11.45 -10.94 -15.50
C ALA A 92 -10.60 -11.58 -16.61
N SER A 93 -9.66 -12.48 -16.30
CA SER A 93 -8.88 -13.20 -17.31
C SER A 93 -9.63 -14.39 -17.93
N ASP A 94 -10.62 -14.91 -17.20
CA ASP A 94 -11.38 -16.11 -17.57
C ASP A 94 -12.72 -15.78 -18.26
N ALA A 95 -12.99 -14.49 -18.55
CA ALA A 95 -14.18 -13.99 -19.22
C ALA A 95 -13.86 -13.45 -20.62
#